data_AF-A0A7C7PI67-F1
#
_entry.id   AF-A0A7C7PI67-F1
#
_cell.length_a   1.000
_cell.length_b   1.000
_cell.length_c   1.000
_cell.angle_alpha   90.00
_cell.angle_beta   90.00
_cell.angle_gamma   90.00
#
_symmetry.space_group_name_H-M   'P 1'
#
loop_
_entity.id
_entity.type
_entity.pdbx_description
1 polymer ?
#
loop_
_entity_poly.entity_id
_entity_poly.type
_entity_poly.pdbx_seq_one_letter_code
_entity_poly.pdbx_strand_id
1 'polypeptide(L)'
;MKESELIYDWNTIDYEIARNPSNHPHGVWFDDETLRDGLQSPSARNPDIEQKIELIDYMEKLGIQKVDLGLPGAGPFHIGHIDAMLTHMGENGYELRPGCAVRTVVSDIEPLVELQAKHERQIQASAFLGTSPIRQYTEGWTMERILSTAEKAITFAVDNDIPVMFVTEDTTRSKPEDIKAVYTRAIELGADRICVCDTCGHVTPNGVRKLLTFIQDEVIPDAGVKRADIEVNWHGHQDRGLGVANNLAAVEAGADVIHGTALGVGERAGNAPLDQTLVNLSLMGVIDNDLTALNDYMRKAHEYIEVALPHNYPVFGEDAFETGTGVHASAVIKAIKKGDQWLADRVYSGVPAQDFGLKQVIRIGHMSGRSNIIWWLQQNGYEVDDDMVAHLFEVAKGQRRMMSDEEVHAAIAEFQEA
;
A
#
# COMPACT_ATOMS: atom_id res chain seq x y z
N MET A 1 32.59 -1.76 9.02
CA MET A 1 32.49 -2.69 7.88
C MET A 1 31.75 -1.94 6.79
N LYS A 2 32.16 -2.00 5.52
CA LYS A 2 31.38 -1.36 4.45
C LYS A 2 30.34 -2.38 3.96
N GLU A 3 29.07 -2.01 4.00
CA GLU A 3 27.95 -2.89 3.61
C GLU A 3 28.10 -3.41 2.18
N SER A 4 28.61 -2.56 1.27
CA SER A 4 28.91 -2.89 -0.13
C SER A 4 29.98 -3.98 -0.32
N GLU A 5 30.74 -4.33 0.72
CA GLU A 5 31.69 -5.46 0.68
C GLU A 5 31.01 -6.79 1.04
N LEU A 6 29.81 -6.74 1.62
CA LEU A 6 29.04 -7.91 2.03
C LEU A 6 27.92 -8.28 1.07
N ILE A 7 27.35 -7.30 0.37
CA ILE A 7 26.24 -7.49 -0.57
C ILE A 7 26.65 -6.89 -1.91
N TYR A 8 26.63 -7.72 -2.96
CA TYR A 8 26.70 -7.25 -4.33
C TYR A 8 25.28 -7.07 -4.86
N ASP A 9 24.85 -5.82 -4.99
CA ASP A 9 23.47 -5.50 -5.38
C ASP A 9 23.33 -5.34 -6.91
N TRP A 10 22.75 -6.34 -7.54
CA TRP A 10 22.47 -6.35 -8.98
C TRP A 10 21.46 -5.30 -9.42
N ASN A 11 20.65 -4.76 -8.51
CA ASN A 11 19.64 -3.75 -8.85
C ASN A 11 20.26 -2.39 -9.19
N THR A 12 21.54 -2.17 -8.86
CA THR A 12 22.23 -0.88 -9.09
C THR A 12 22.94 -0.79 -10.44
N ILE A 13 22.95 -1.87 -11.22
CA ILE A 13 23.66 -1.93 -12.51
C ILE A 13 22.80 -1.28 -13.59
N ASP A 14 23.27 -0.14 -14.11
CA ASP A 14 22.63 0.62 -15.20
C ASP A 14 21.16 0.97 -14.91
N TYR A 15 20.81 1.11 -13.63
CA TYR A 15 19.45 1.34 -13.17
C TYR A 15 19.44 2.34 -12.01
N GLU A 16 18.68 3.43 -12.18
CA GLU A 16 18.43 4.45 -11.17
C GLU A 16 17.03 5.03 -11.43
N ILE A 17 16.23 5.17 -10.37
CA ILE A 17 14.96 5.90 -10.44
C ILE A 17 15.28 7.37 -10.16
N ALA A 18 15.51 8.14 -11.23
CA ALA A 18 15.73 9.57 -11.16
C ALA A 18 14.47 10.33 -11.60
N ARG A 19 13.99 11.24 -10.75
CA ARG A 19 12.87 12.15 -11.07
C ARG A 19 13.41 13.54 -11.37
N ASN A 20 13.02 14.13 -12.49
CA ASN A 20 13.37 15.51 -12.81
C ASN A 20 12.53 16.49 -11.97
N PRO A 21 13.13 17.29 -11.07
CA PRO A 21 12.39 18.23 -10.23
C PRO A 21 11.63 19.31 -11.01
N SER A 22 12.01 19.59 -12.27
CA SER A 22 11.26 20.52 -13.12
C SER A 22 9.93 19.96 -13.62
N ASN A 23 9.76 18.65 -13.56
CA ASN A 23 8.55 17.94 -14.00
C ASN A 23 7.75 17.40 -12.81
N HIS A 24 8.42 17.11 -11.69
CA HIS A 24 7.83 16.54 -10.48
C HIS A 24 8.14 17.47 -9.29
N PRO A 25 7.18 18.32 -8.87
CA PRO A 25 7.42 19.33 -7.82
C PRO A 25 7.56 18.73 -6.41
N HIS A 26 7.22 17.45 -6.25
CA HIS A 26 7.36 16.70 -5.01
C HIS A 26 7.90 15.28 -5.28
N GLY A 27 8.25 14.57 -4.20
CA GLY A 27 8.62 13.16 -4.25
C GLY A 27 7.45 12.24 -4.64
N VAL A 28 7.65 10.93 -4.60
CA VAL A 28 6.55 9.97 -4.80
C VAL A 28 5.61 10.05 -3.62
N TRP A 29 4.33 10.27 -3.89
CA TRP A 29 3.28 10.28 -2.89
C TRP A 29 2.40 9.03 -2.97
N PHE A 30 1.63 8.82 -1.91
CA PHE A 30 0.73 7.69 -1.78
C PHE A 30 -0.69 8.14 -1.44
N ASP A 31 -1.66 7.48 -2.04
CA ASP A 31 -3.09 7.63 -1.73
C ASP A 31 -3.59 6.30 -1.16
N ASP A 32 -3.93 6.31 0.14
CA ASP A 32 -4.48 5.12 0.79
C ASP A 32 -5.99 5.05 0.60
N GLU A 33 -6.43 4.01 -0.08
CA GLU A 33 -7.82 3.78 -0.43
C GLU A 33 -8.48 2.69 0.43
N THR A 34 -7.85 2.30 1.55
CA THR A 34 -8.35 1.23 2.43
C THR A 34 -9.76 1.51 2.93
N LEU A 35 -10.09 2.79 3.18
CA LEU A 35 -11.39 3.24 3.66
C LEU A 35 -12.43 3.48 2.55
N ARG A 36 -12.04 3.33 1.27
CA ARG A 36 -12.93 3.41 0.11
C ARG A 36 -12.92 2.13 -0.70
N ASP A 37 -11.92 1.94 -1.56
CA ASP A 37 -11.83 0.79 -2.47
C ASP A 37 -11.65 -0.51 -1.68
N GLY A 38 -10.86 -0.46 -0.60
CA GLY A 38 -10.67 -1.58 0.32
C GLY A 38 -11.99 -2.15 0.85
N LEU A 39 -12.95 -1.28 1.15
CA LEU A 39 -14.28 -1.65 1.67
C LEU A 39 -15.23 -2.20 0.60
N GLN A 40 -14.84 -2.16 -0.68
CA GLN A 40 -15.58 -2.82 -1.77
C GLN A 40 -15.24 -4.32 -1.86
N SER A 41 -14.27 -4.80 -1.09
CA SER A 41 -14.02 -6.23 -0.95
C SER A 41 -15.28 -6.93 -0.41
N PRO A 42 -15.78 -8.00 -1.07
CA PRO A 42 -16.95 -8.74 -0.58
C PRO A 42 -16.77 -9.37 0.81
N SER A 43 -15.52 -9.53 1.25
CA SER A 43 -15.17 -10.08 2.56
C SER A 43 -14.85 -8.99 3.60
N ALA A 44 -14.74 -7.73 3.19
CA ALA A 44 -14.43 -6.65 4.14
C ALA A 44 -15.68 -6.26 4.94
N ARG A 45 -15.48 -6.08 6.24
CA ARG A 45 -16.40 -5.39 7.11
C ARG A 45 -16.11 -3.89 7.05
N ASN A 46 -17.16 -3.08 7.01
CA ASN A 46 -17.03 -1.63 7.16
C ASN A 46 -16.69 -1.32 8.62
N PRO A 47 -15.52 -0.72 8.93
CA PRO A 47 -15.15 -0.39 10.29
C PRO A 47 -16.10 0.64 10.91
N ASP A 48 -16.20 0.65 12.24
CA ASP A 48 -16.85 1.75 12.95
C ASP A 48 -16.01 3.03 12.86
N ILE A 49 -16.55 4.16 13.34
CA ILE A 49 -15.88 5.45 13.13
C ILE A 49 -14.59 5.57 13.93
N GLU A 50 -14.54 5.01 15.14
CA GLU A 50 -13.35 5.00 15.98
C GLU A 50 -12.22 4.20 15.32
N GLN A 51 -12.54 3.04 14.73
CA GLN A 51 -11.60 2.24 13.95
C GLN A 51 -11.08 2.97 12.72
N LYS A 52 -11.95 3.68 11.97
CA LYS A 52 -11.51 4.49 10.82
C LYS A 52 -10.55 5.60 11.23
N ILE A 53 -10.86 6.28 12.33
CA ILE A 53 -10.02 7.34 12.90
C ILE A 53 -8.64 6.78 13.27
N GLU A 54 -8.57 5.62 13.93
CA GLU A 54 -7.28 5.01 14.27
C GLU A 54 -6.48 4.64 13.01
N LEU A 55 -7.12 4.17 11.94
CA LEU A 55 -6.42 3.93 10.66
C LEU A 55 -5.87 5.23 10.05
N ILE A 56 -6.59 6.35 10.16
CA ILE A 56 -6.13 7.67 9.74
C ILE A 56 -4.89 8.10 10.55
N ASP A 57 -4.85 7.84 11.86
CA ASP A 57 -3.69 8.13 12.69
C ASP A 57 -2.43 7.39 12.22
N TYR A 58 -2.58 6.13 11.84
CA TYR A 58 -1.47 5.37 11.25
C TYR A 58 -1.04 5.93 9.90
N MET A 59 -1.99 6.31 9.02
CA MET A 59 -1.66 6.89 7.72
C MET A 59 -0.83 8.18 7.87
N GLU A 60 -1.24 9.08 8.77
CA GLU A 60 -0.47 10.29 9.09
C GLU A 60 0.91 9.94 9.66
N LYS A 61 0.99 9.02 10.62
CA LYS A 61 2.25 8.61 11.25
C LYS A 61 3.24 7.99 10.25
N LEU A 62 2.74 7.23 9.28
CA LEU A 62 3.53 6.63 8.20
C LEU A 62 3.96 7.65 7.14
N GLY A 63 3.49 8.89 7.24
CA GLY A 63 3.75 9.94 6.26
C GLY A 63 3.09 9.67 4.91
N ILE A 64 1.96 8.96 4.88
CA ILE A 64 1.13 8.83 3.68
C ILE A 64 0.53 10.21 3.38
N GLN A 65 0.52 10.63 2.12
CA GLN A 65 0.19 12.02 1.78
C GLN A 65 -1.29 12.25 1.47
N LYS A 66 -2.01 11.20 1.04
CA LYS A 66 -3.42 11.27 0.65
C LYS A 66 -4.21 10.09 1.18
N VAL A 67 -5.51 10.32 1.39
CA VAL A 67 -6.47 9.29 1.78
C VAL A 67 -7.79 9.49 1.06
N ASP A 68 -8.37 8.40 0.56
CA ASP A 68 -9.77 8.38 0.13
C ASP A 68 -10.68 8.06 1.32
N LEU A 69 -11.42 9.07 1.78
CA LEU A 69 -12.31 8.98 2.94
C LEU A 69 -13.62 8.22 2.64
N GLY A 70 -13.88 7.89 1.37
CA GLY A 70 -15.03 7.12 0.96
C GLY A 70 -15.89 7.80 -0.10
N LEU A 71 -17.13 7.33 -0.22
CA LEU A 71 -18.06 7.74 -1.26
C LEU A 71 -19.25 8.52 -0.66
N PRO A 72 -19.25 9.87 -0.67
CA PRO A 72 -20.33 10.67 -0.09
C PRO A 72 -21.69 10.40 -0.77
N GLY A 73 -21.69 10.06 -2.06
CA GLY A 73 -22.90 9.67 -2.80
C GLY A 73 -23.60 8.39 -2.32
N ALA A 74 -22.99 7.64 -1.38
CA ALA A 74 -23.57 6.42 -0.80
C ALA A 74 -24.60 6.73 0.29
N GLY A 75 -24.72 8.00 0.70
CA GLY A 75 -25.78 8.49 1.57
C GLY A 75 -25.28 9.06 2.90
N PRO A 76 -26.22 9.54 3.74
CA PRO A 76 -25.91 10.35 4.93
C PRO A 76 -25.05 9.63 5.97
N PHE A 77 -25.13 8.31 6.04
CA PHE A 77 -24.29 7.51 6.92
C PHE A 77 -22.80 7.65 6.55
N HIS A 78 -22.45 7.57 5.26
CA HIS A 78 -21.08 7.71 4.80
C HIS A 78 -20.58 9.15 4.96
N ILE A 79 -21.42 10.14 4.65
CA ILE A 79 -21.11 11.56 4.89
C ILE A 79 -20.79 11.80 6.37
N GLY A 80 -21.57 11.23 7.30
CA GLY A 80 -21.31 11.36 8.73
C GLY A 80 -19.96 10.79 9.17
N HIS A 81 -19.51 9.68 8.58
CA HIS A 81 -18.17 9.14 8.84
C HIS A 81 -17.07 10.03 8.25
N ILE A 82 -17.24 10.51 7.02
CA ILE A 82 -16.30 11.44 6.37
C ILE A 82 -16.15 12.71 7.22
N ASP A 83 -17.26 13.27 7.68
CA ASP A 83 -17.30 14.46 8.54
C ASP A 83 -16.55 14.26 9.87
N ALA A 84 -16.73 13.11 10.52
CA ALA A 84 -16.04 12.77 11.76
C ALA A 84 -14.52 12.58 11.55
N MET A 85 -14.11 11.92 10.46
CA MET A 85 -12.68 11.79 10.12
C MET A 85 -12.05 13.15 9.81
N LEU A 86 -12.73 14.02 9.05
CA LEU A 86 -12.27 15.39 8.79
C LEU A 86 -12.13 16.21 10.07
N THR A 87 -13.09 16.08 10.99
CA THR A 87 -13.04 16.73 12.32
C THR A 87 -11.77 16.31 13.05
N HIS A 88 -11.52 15.00 13.14
CA HIS A 88 -10.34 14.45 13.82
C HIS A 88 -9.03 14.93 13.19
N MET A 89 -8.93 14.90 11.86
CA MET A 89 -7.76 15.40 11.12
C MET A 89 -7.52 16.90 11.38
N GLY A 90 -8.58 17.70 11.46
CA GLY A 90 -8.50 19.13 11.76
C GLY A 90 -8.07 19.42 13.20
N GLU A 91 -8.65 18.73 14.18
CA GLU A 91 -8.33 18.90 15.60
C GLU A 91 -6.87 18.53 15.94
N ASN A 92 -6.30 17.57 15.22
CA ASN A 92 -4.92 17.13 15.40
C ASN A 92 -3.92 17.81 14.44
N GLY A 93 -4.39 18.66 13.53
CA GLY A 93 -3.52 19.40 12.60
C GLY A 93 -2.78 18.51 11.59
N TYR A 94 -3.44 17.46 11.09
CA TYR A 94 -2.83 16.49 10.17
C TYR A 94 -2.58 17.06 8.78
N GLU A 95 -1.42 16.70 8.20
CA GLU A 95 -1.00 17.08 6.86
C GLU A 95 -1.59 16.17 5.76
N LEU A 96 -2.09 14.98 6.14
CA LEU A 96 -2.77 14.02 5.25
C LEU A 96 -3.91 14.67 4.45
N ARG A 97 -3.85 14.64 3.12
CA ARG A 97 -4.81 15.33 2.24
C ARG A 97 -6.06 14.47 2.01
N PRO A 98 -7.26 14.96 2.34
CA PRO A 98 -8.49 14.19 2.15
C PRO A 98 -8.97 14.27 0.69
N GLY A 99 -9.36 13.11 0.16
CA GLY A 99 -10.14 12.98 -1.06
C GLY A 99 -11.37 12.10 -0.84
N CYS A 100 -12.29 12.14 -1.78
CA CYS A 100 -13.47 11.28 -1.80
C CYS A 100 -13.76 10.80 -3.23
N ALA A 101 -13.98 9.51 -3.41
CA ALA A 101 -14.52 8.96 -4.66
C ALA A 101 -15.93 9.48 -4.94
N VAL A 102 -16.16 10.00 -6.14
CA VAL A 102 -17.47 10.47 -6.57
C VAL A 102 -17.80 9.93 -7.95
N ARG A 103 -19.03 9.46 -8.15
CA ARG A 103 -19.50 9.26 -9.54
C ARG A 103 -19.42 10.61 -10.24
N THR A 104 -19.15 10.61 -11.54
CA THR A 104 -19.04 11.85 -12.34
C THR A 104 -20.42 12.48 -12.57
N VAL A 105 -21.07 12.93 -11.50
CA VAL A 105 -22.38 13.59 -11.44
C VAL A 105 -22.36 14.63 -10.33
N VAL A 106 -23.08 15.74 -10.53
CA VAL A 106 -23.12 16.87 -9.59
C VAL A 106 -23.58 16.47 -8.19
N SER A 107 -24.59 15.61 -8.09
CA SER A 107 -25.16 15.18 -6.80
C SER A 107 -24.19 14.45 -5.87
N ASP A 108 -23.11 13.87 -6.42
CA ASP A 108 -22.08 13.21 -5.61
C ASP A 108 -20.98 14.19 -5.17
N ILE A 109 -20.85 15.34 -5.84
CA ILE A 109 -19.87 16.40 -5.54
C ILE A 109 -20.45 17.42 -4.55
N GLU A 110 -21.77 17.71 -4.62
CA GLU A 110 -22.46 18.65 -3.72
C GLU A 110 -22.10 18.48 -2.23
N PRO A 111 -22.06 17.26 -1.66
CA PRO A 111 -21.69 17.08 -0.26
C PRO A 111 -20.26 17.53 0.07
N LEU A 112 -19.33 17.47 -0.90
CA LEU A 112 -17.95 17.91 -0.70
C LEU A 112 -17.86 19.44 -0.55
N VAL A 113 -18.74 20.19 -1.21
CA VAL A 113 -18.83 21.65 -1.06
C VAL A 113 -19.20 22.02 0.38
N GLU A 114 -20.20 21.34 0.93
CA GLU A 114 -20.63 21.56 2.31
C GLU A 114 -19.55 21.17 3.32
N LEU A 115 -18.91 20.02 3.13
CA LEU A 115 -17.84 19.54 4.01
C LEU A 115 -16.59 20.44 3.94
N GLN A 116 -16.17 20.85 2.75
CA GLN A 116 -15.04 21.76 2.54
C GLN A 116 -15.29 23.11 3.24
N ALA A 117 -16.49 23.68 3.10
CA ALA A 117 -16.85 24.92 3.76
C ALA A 117 -16.89 24.77 5.29
N LYS A 118 -17.36 23.63 5.81
CA LYS A 118 -17.42 23.36 7.25
C LYS A 118 -16.03 23.23 7.87
N HIS A 119 -15.12 22.51 7.21
CA HIS A 119 -13.78 22.18 7.74
C HIS A 119 -12.70 23.17 7.32
N GLU A 120 -13.03 24.16 6.49
CA GLU A 120 -12.09 25.15 5.95
C GLU A 120 -10.84 24.51 5.31
N ARG A 121 -11.03 23.34 4.69
CA ARG A 121 -9.97 22.48 4.13
C ARG A 121 -10.38 21.97 2.76
N GLN A 122 -9.44 22.01 1.82
CA GLN A 122 -9.67 21.43 0.49
C GLN A 122 -9.90 19.93 0.56
N ILE A 123 -10.96 19.45 -0.09
CA ILE A 123 -11.29 18.02 -0.21
C ILE A 123 -11.34 17.68 -1.70
N GLN A 124 -10.44 16.80 -2.15
CA GLN A 124 -10.36 16.41 -3.55
C GLN A 124 -11.58 15.58 -3.97
N ALA A 125 -12.24 15.96 -5.07
CA ALA A 125 -13.21 15.11 -5.75
C ALA A 125 -12.48 14.14 -6.70
N SER A 126 -12.48 12.86 -6.37
CA SER A 126 -11.96 11.78 -7.21
C SER A 126 -13.07 11.29 -8.15
N ALA A 127 -13.30 12.03 -9.23
CA ALA A 127 -14.42 11.84 -10.15
C ALA A 127 -14.12 10.72 -11.15
N PHE A 128 -14.81 9.58 -11.03
CA PHE A 128 -14.56 8.41 -11.87
C PHE A 128 -15.59 8.20 -12.98
N LEU A 129 -15.10 7.81 -14.17
CA LEU A 129 -15.93 7.51 -15.34
C LEU A 129 -15.28 6.45 -16.22
N GLY A 130 -16.07 5.44 -16.63
CA GLY A 130 -15.62 4.38 -17.54
C GLY A 130 -15.39 4.87 -18.97
N THR A 131 -14.22 4.55 -19.52
CA THR A 131 -13.82 5.00 -20.86
C THR A 131 -13.51 3.87 -21.84
N SER A 132 -13.37 2.63 -21.37
CA SER A 132 -12.94 1.53 -22.24
C SER A 132 -14.02 1.14 -23.26
N PRO A 133 -13.63 0.68 -24.47
CA PRO A 133 -14.58 0.21 -25.47
C PRO A 133 -15.53 -0.87 -24.97
N ILE A 134 -15.07 -1.75 -24.08
CA ILE A 134 -15.92 -2.78 -23.47
C ILE A 134 -16.98 -2.18 -22.55
N ARG A 135 -16.61 -1.17 -21.75
CA ARG A 135 -17.58 -0.47 -20.89
C ARG A 135 -18.54 0.37 -21.72
N GLN A 136 -18.04 1.11 -22.72
CA GLN A 136 -18.86 1.88 -23.67
C GLN A 136 -19.92 1.01 -24.35
N TYR A 137 -19.52 -0.18 -24.84
CA TYR A 137 -20.43 -1.11 -25.49
C TYR A 137 -21.52 -1.63 -24.54
N THR A 138 -21.14 -2.05 -23.34
CA THR A 138 -22.08 -2.56 -22.33
C THR A 138 -23.14 -1.53 -21.94
N GLU A 139 -22.73 -0.27 -21.76
CA GLU A 139 -23.62 0.79 -21.27
C GLU A 139 -24.32 1.58 -22.39
N GLY A 140 -23.96 1.32 -23.65
CA GLY A 140 -24.41 2.12 -24.80
C GLY A 140 -23.94 3.58 -24.72
N TRP A 141 -22.75 3.83 -24.16
CA TRP A 141 -22.19 5.18 -24.05
C TRP A 141 -21.46 5.58 -25.33
N THR A 142 -21.64 6.84 -25.72
CA THR A 142 -20.90 7.49 -26.79
C THR A 142 -19.84 8.42 -26.20
N MET A 143 -18.80 8.72 -26.96
CA MET A 143 -17.80 9.71 -26.54
C MET A 143 -18.41 11.08 -26.25
N GLU A 144 -19.41 11.52 -27.01
CA GLU A 144 -20.17 12.75 -26.73
C GLU A 144 -20.84 12.71 -25.34
N ARG A 145 -21.44 11.56 -24.97
CA ARG A 145 -22.05 11.39 -23.65
C ARG A 145 -21.00 11.40 -22.54
N ILE A 146 -19.87 10.73 -22.74
CA ILE A 146 -18.77 10.68 -21.77
C ILE A 146 -18.23 12.09 -21.51
N LEU A 147 -17.90 12.82 -22.58
CA LEU A 147 -17.35 14.18 -22.49
C LEU A 147 -18.35 15.16 -21.88
N SER A 148 -19.63 15.12 -22.27
CA SER A 148 -20.65 16.00 -21.68
C SER A 148 -20.98 15.66 -20.22
N THR A 149 -20.76 14.42 -19.79
CA THR A 149 -20.88 14.01 -18.38
C THR A 149 -19.72 14.57 -17.56
N ALA A 150 -18.49 14.39 -18.04
CA ALA A 150 -17.29 14.97 -17.44
C ALA A 150 -17.39 16.50 -17.35
N GLU A 151 -17.80 17.16 -18.43
CA GLU A 151 -17.98 18.61 -18.48
C GLU A 151 -18.89 19.15 -17.38
N LYS A 152 -20.06 18.56 -17.19
CA LYS A 152 -21.00 19.01 -16.15
C LYS A 152 -20.43 18.85 -14.74
N ALA A 153 -19.82 17.72 -14.45
CA ALA A 153 -19.33 17.40 -13.11
C ALA A 153 -18.06 18.20 -12.76
N ILE A 154 -17.09 18.27 -13.68
CA ILE A 154 -15.82 18.98 -13.45
C ILE A 154 -16.08 20.50 -13.37
N THR A 155 -16.89 21.06 -14.26
CA THR A 155 -17.24 22.49 -14.20
C THR A 155 -17.89 22.83 -12.86
N PHE A 156 -18.83 22.01 -12.38
CA PHE A 156 -19.45 22.23 -11.08
C PHE A 156 -18.43 22.19 -9.93
N ALA A 157 -17.51 21.23 -9.93
CA ALA A 157 -16.47 21.15 -8.89
C ALA A 157 -15.56 22.39 -8.92
N VAL A 158 -15.06 22.76 -10.09
CA VAL A 158 -14.16 23.92 -10.26
C VAL A 158 -14.85 25.24 -9.91
N ASP A 159 -16.10 25.43 -10.31
CA ASP A 159 -16.90 26.62 -9.97
C ASP A 159 -17.14 26.76 -8.46
N ASN A 160 -17.03 25.66 -7.69
CA ASN A 160 -17.16 25.62 -6.24
C ASN A 160 -15.81 25.44 -5.51
N ASP A 161 -14.68 25.67 -6.19
CA ASP A 161 -13.32 25.55 -5.64
C ASP A 161 -13.01 24.16 -5.05
N ILE A 162 -13.61 23.11 -5.61
CA ILE A 162 -13.31 21.72 -5.26
C ILE A 162 -12.20 21.21 -6.20
N PRO A 163 -11.01 20.82 -5.68
CA PRO A 163 -9.96 20.23 -6.50
C PRO A 163 -10.44 18.93 -7.14
N VAL A 164 -10.05 18.67 -8.40
CA VAL A 164 -10.57 17.53 -9.17
C VAL A 164 -9.45 16.62 -9.62
N MET A 165 -9.54 15.36 -9.19
CA MET A 165 -8.86 14.26 -9.85
C MET A 165 -9.82 13.55 -10.78
N PHE A 166 -9.54 13.61 -12.08
CA PHE A 166 -10.33 12.88 -13.06
C PHE A 166 -9.80 11.46 -13.25
N VAL A 167 -10.62 10.48 -12.89
CA VAL A 167 -10.27 9.06 -12.85
C VAL A 167 -10.94 8.36 -14.04
N THR A 168 -10.17 7.72 -14.91
CA THR A 168 -10.77 6.91 -15.99
C THR A 168 -10.82 5.46 -15.57
N GLU A 169 -12.02 4.94 -15.30
CA GLU A 169 -12.19 3.52 -15.05
C GLU A 169 -11.81 2.75 -16.34
N ASP A 170 -11.00 1.70 -16.14
CA ASP A 170 -10.51 0.78 -17.17
C ASP A 170 -9.59 1.41 -18.23
N THR A 171 -8.76 2.39 -17.84
CA THR A 171 -7.83 3.11 -18.75
C THR A 171 -6.93 2.17 -19.54
N THR A 172 -6.42 1.12 -18.90
CA THR A 172 -5.46 0.18 -19.52
C THR A 172 -6.03 -0.64 -20.67
N ARG A 173 -7.36 -0.64 -20.86
CA ARG A 173 -8.06 -1.23 -22.01
C ARG A 173 -8.75 -0.19 -22.89
N SER A 174 -8.60 1.09 -22.59
CA SER A 174 -9.10 2.19 -23.41
C SER A 174 -8.20 2.41 -24.63
N LYS A 175 -8.78 2.97 -25.70
CA LYS A 175 -8.01 3.31 -26.89
C LYS A 175 -7.24 4.62 -26.68
N PRO A 176 -6.05 4.79 -27.28
CA PRO A 176 -5.27 6.03 -27.14
C PRO A 176 -6.06 7.29 -27.49
N GLU A 177 -6.88 7.25 -28.54
CA GLU A 177 -7.71 8.39 -28.96
C GLU A 177 -8.79 8.77 -27.92
N ASP A 178 -9.39 7.77 -27.26
CA ASP A 178 -10.41 7.99 -26.23
C ASP A 178 -9.76 8.54 -24.95
N ILE A 179 -8.63 7.97 -24.54
CA ILE A 179 -7.83 8.43 -23.39
C ILE A 179 -7.44 9.90 -23.58
N LYS A 180 -6.87 10.22 -24.74
CA LYS A 180 -6.44 11.57 -25.08
C LYS A 180 -7.61 12.55 -25.10
N ALA A 181 -8.73 12.20 -25.73
CA ALA A 181 -9.90 13.07 -25.78
C ALA A 181 -10.46 13.37 -24.38
N VAL A 182 -10.56 12.36 -23.52
CA VAL A 182 -11.16 12.50 -22.19
C VAL A 182 -10.25 13.26 -21.24
N TYR A 183 -8.97 12.90 -21.12
CA TYR A 183 -8.07 13.60 -20.22
C TYR A 183 -7.78 15.03 -20.67
N THR A 184 -7.59 15.26 -21.98
CA THR A 184 -7.41 16.63 -22.49
C THR A 184 -8.61 17.48 -22.12
N ARG A 185 -9.83 16.97 -22.33
CA ARG A 185 -11.05 17.70 -21.97
C ARG A 185 -11.14 17.95 -20.47
N ALA A 186 -10.82 16.96 -19.64
CA ALA A 186 -10.84 17.13 -18.18
C ALA A 186 -9.85 18.21 -17.71
N ILE A 187 -8.63 18.22 -18.26
CA ILE A 187 -7.61 19.22 -17.94
C ILE A 187 -8.04 20.62 -18.41
N GLU A 188 -8.58 20.75 -19.63
CA GLU A 188 -9.12 22.02 -20.15
C GLU A 188 -10.23 22.61 -19.25
N LEU A 189 -11.00 21.74 -18.60
CA LEU A 189 -12.07 22.12 -17.68
C LEU A 189 -11.57 22.49 -16.27
N GLY A 190 -10.27 22.30 -15.99
CA GLY A 190 -9.64 22.66 -14.73
C GLY A 190 -9.35 21.49 -13.80
N ALA A 191 -9.44 20.23 -14.25
CA ALA A 191 -8.90 19.11 -13.47
C ALA A 191 -7.37 19.26 -13.38
N ASP A 192 -6.86 19.31 -12.14
CA ASP A 192 -5.44 19.48 -11.84
C ASP A 192 -4.75 18.15 -11.54
N ARG A 193 -5.50 17.03 -11.58
CA ARG A 193 -5.01 15.67 -11.42
C ARG A 193 -5.72 14.71 -12.34
N ILE A 194 -4.99 13.72 -12.82
CA ILE A 194 -5.54 12.60 -13.59
C ILE A 194 -5.13 11.28 -12.94
N CYS A 195 -6.04 10.31 -12.89
CA CYS A 195 -5.72 8.96 -12.40
C CYS A 195 -5.92 7.93 -13.50
N VAL A 196 -4.84 7.20 -13.80
CA VAL A 196 -4.77 6.11 -14.77
C VAL A 196 -4.98 4.80 -14.03
N CYS A 197 -5.98 4.02 -14.46
CA CYS A 197 -6.44 2.83 -13.74
C CYS A 197 -6.21 1.53 -14.52
N ASP A 198 -5.62 0.53 -13.85
CA ASP A 198 -5.72 -0.89 -14.22
C ASP A 198 -6.86 -1.56 -13.44
N THR A 199 -8.10 -1.18 -13.75
CA THR A 199 -9.30 -1.62 -13.04
C THR A 199 -9.47 -3.14 -12.98
N CYS A 200 -8.90 -3.88 -13.93
CA CYS A 200 -9.02 -5.34 -14.00
C CYS A 200 -7.73 -6.08 -13.65
N GLY A 201 -6.70 -5.38 -13.13
CA GLY A 201 -5.41 -5.98 -12.77
C GLY A 201 -4.76 -6.76 -13.91
N HIS A 202 -5.00 -6.32 -15.16
CA HIS A 202 -4.66 -7.09 -16.35
C HIS A 202 -3.34 -6.64 -16.98
N VAL A 203 -2.92 -5.40 -16.74
CA VAL A 203 -1.78 -4.82 -17.45
C VAL A 203 -0.48 -5.42 -16.94
N THR A 204 0.55 -5.39 -17.78
CA THR A 204 1.91 -5.82 -17.41
C THR A 204 2.80 -4.60 -17.23
N PRO A 205 3.97 -4.71 -16.57
CA PRO A 205 4.88 -3.57 -16.36
C PRO A 205 5.27 -2.83 -17.64
N ASN A 206 5.42 -3.55 -18.76
CA ASN A 206 5.64 -2.90 -20.06
C ASN A 206 4.43 -2.07 -20.52
N GLY A 207 3.22 -2.58 -20.32
CA GLY A 207 1.99 -1.84 -20.63
C GLY A 207 1.84 -0.58 -19.78
N VAL A 208 2.15 -0.65 -18.47
CA VAL A 208 2.20 0.52 -17.59
C VAL A 208 3.14 1.58 -18.14
N ARG A 209 4.40 1.21 -18.41
CA ARG A 209 5.40 2.14 -18.95
C ARG A 209 4.95 2.78 -20.26
N LYS A 210 4.41 1.99 -21.19
CA LYS A 210 3.93 2.52 -22.48
C LYS A 210 2.75 3.47 -22.33
N LEU A 211 1.78 3.12 -21.47
CA LEU A 211 0.61 3.96 -21.24
C LEU A 211 0.99 5.27 -20.55
N LEU A 212 1.77 5.22 -19.46
CA LEU A 212 2.16 6.44 -18.76
C LEU A 212 3.10 7.30 -19.61
N THR A 213 4.03 6.71 -20.39
CA THR A 213 4.83 7.50 -21.36
C THR A 213 3.94 8.21 -22.36
N PHE A 214 2.90 7.56 -22.89
CA PHE A 214 1.91 8.20 -23.77
C PHE A 214 1.17 9.35 -23.08
N ILE A 215 0.83 9.21 -21.79
CA ILE A 215 0.25 10.31 -21.01
C ILE A 215 1.23 11.49 -20.90
N GLN A 216 2.49 11.23 -20.57
CA GLN A 216 3.52 12.28 -20.41
C GLN A 216 3.85 13.00 -21.72
N ASP A 217 4.03 12.23 -22.80
CA ASP A 217 4.63 12.72 -24.03
C ASP A 217 3.60 13.26 -25.03
N GLU A 218 2.34 12.83 -24.92
CA GLU A 218 1.26 13.23 -25.83
C GLU A 218 0.13 13.93 -25.09
N VAL A 219 -0.55 13.25 -24.16
CA VAL A 219 -1.80 13.76 -23.55
C VAL A 219 -1.60 15.08 -22.80
N ILE A 220 -0.59 15.16 -21.93
CA ILE A 220 -0.32 16.37 -21.14
C ILE A 220 0.08 17.56 -22.04
N PRO A 221 1.05 17.42 -22.97
CA PRO A 221 1.37 18.49 -23.92
C PRO A 221 0.18 18.94 -24.78
N ASP A 222 -0.65 18.01 -25.25
CA ASP A 222 -1.81 18.34 -26.08
C ASP A 222 -2.90 19.06 -25.31
N ALA A 223 -3.00 18.85 -23.99
CA ALA A 223 -3.85 19.64 -23.10
C ALA A 223 -3.32 21.06 -22.84
N GLY A 224 -2.10 21.37 -23.30
CA GLY A 224 -1.52 22.72 -23.21
C GLY A 224 -1.01 23.11 -21.82
N VAL A 225 -0.84 22.15 -20.91
CA VAL A 225 -0.32 22.37 -19.55
C VAL A 225 1.13 21.88 -19.41
N LYS A 226 1.89 22.45 -18.48
CA LYS A 226 3.23 21.93 -18.18
C LYS A 226 3.08 20.67 -17.34
N ARG A 227 4.03 19.75 -17.49
CA ARG A 227 4.07 18.52 -16.68
C ARG A 227 4.07 18.77 -15.17
N ALA A 228 4.74 19.83 -14.70
CA ALA A 228 4.78 20.18 -13.28
C ALA A 228 3.46 20.74 -12.72
N ASP A 229 2.51 21.12 -13.58
CA ASP A 229 1.24 21.73 -13.19
C ASP A 229 0.09 20.70 -13.12
N ILE A 230 0.37 19.42 -13.43
CA ILE A 230 -0.61 18.33 -13.42
C ILE A 230 -0.07 17.14 -12.63
N GLU A 231 -0.86 16.62 -11.70
CA GLU A 231 -0.49 15.44 -10.92
C GLU A 231 -0.98 14.15 -11.62
N VAL A 232 -0.05 13.24 -11.92
CA VAL A 232 -0.37 11.96 -12.57
C VAL A 232 -0.45 10.85 -11.52
N ASN A 233 -1.64 10.31 -11.31
CA ASN A 233 -1.92 9.25 -10.35
C ASN A 233 -2.01 7.89 -11.06
N TRP A 234 -1.57 6.83 -10.39
CA TRP A 234 -1.67 5.46 -10.84
C TRP A 234 -2.45 4.61 -9.83
N HIS A 235 -3.49 3.94 -10.30
CA HIS A 235 -4.31 3.03 -9.51
C HIS A 235 -4.35 1.65 -10.18
N GLY A 236 -3.79 0.64 -9.54
CA GLY A 236 -3.71 -0.71 -10.10
C GLY A 236 -4.40 -1.75 -9.23
N HIS A 237 -5.06 -2.73 -9.85
CA HIS A 237 -5.50 -3.96 -9.18
C HIS A 237 -4.50 -5.10 -9.34
N GLN A 238 -4.71 -6.17 -8.56
CA GLN A 238 -3.80 -7.32 -8.52
C GLN A 238 -4.40 -8.65 -8.98
N ASP A 239 -5.43 -8.64 -9.83
CA ASP A 239 -6.08 -9.86 -10.36
C ASP A 239 -5.09 -10.88 -10.98
N ARG A 240 -3.97 -10.42 -11.53
CA ARG A 240 -2.90 -11.28 -12.09
C ARG A 240 -1.66 -11.42 -11.19
N GLY A 241 -1.70 -10.90 -9.97
CA GLY A 241 -0.55 -10.85 -9.07
C GLY A 241 0.55 -9.87 -9.53
N LEU A 242 0.21 -8.88 -10.34
CA LEU A 242 1.15 -7.89 -10.90
C LEU A 242 1.10 -6.53 -10.21
N GLY A 243 0.29 -6.35 -9.17
CA GLY A 243 0.01 -5.05 -8.53
C GLY A 243 1.29 -4.28 -8.14
N VAL A 244 2.12 -4.86 -7.27
CA VAL A 244 3.38 -4.22 -6.82
C VAL A 244 4.32 -3.95 -7.99
N ALA A 245 4.50 -4.91 -8.90
CA ALA A 245 5.37 -4.73 -10.07
C ALA A 245 4.89 -3.61 -11.00
N ASN A 246 3.57 -3.46 -11.16
CA ASN A 246 2.96 -2.38 -11.94
C ASN A 246 3.08 -1.03 -11.21
N ASN A 247 2.97 -0.98 -9.88
CA ASN A 247 3.22 0.24 -9.10
C ASN A 247 4.66 0.72 -9.26
N LEU A 248 5.65 -0.17 -9.17
CA LEU A 248 7.06 0.19 -9.41
C LEU A 248 7.27 0.70 -10.84
N ALA A 249 6.70 0.02 -11.84
CA ALA A 249 6.76 0.46 -13.23
C ALA A 249 6.05 1.81 -13.46
N ALA A 250 5.03 2.14 -12.68
CA ALA A 250 4.34 3.42 -12.74
C ALA A 250 5.21 4.55 -12.18
N VAL A 251 5.89 4.31 -11.05
CA VAL A 251 6.87 5.25 -10.49
C VAL A 251 8.00 5.52 -11.50
N GLU A 252 8.57 4.47 -12.10
CA GLU A 252 9.59 4.57 -13.16
C GLU A 252 9.12 5.41 -14.36
N ALA A 253 7.84 5.29 -14.73
CA ALA A 253 7.24 6.03 -15.84
C ALA A 253 6.78 7.45 -15.46
N GLY A 254 7.06 7.89 -14.23
CA GLY A 254 6.80 9.24 -13.77
C GLY A 254 5.40 9.48 -13.23
N ALA A 255 4.70 8.47 -12.71
CA ALA A 255 3.53 8.70 -11.84
C ALA A 255 3.97 9.47 -10.58
N ASP A 256 3.19 10.45 -10.16
CA ASP A 256 3.42 11.27 -8.96
C ASP A 256 2.84 10.64 -7.70
N VAL A 257 1.70 9.99 -7.84
CA VAL A 257 0.98 9.36 -6.73
C VAL A 257 0.65 7.92 -7.08
N ILE A 258 0.94 7.01 -6.16
CA ILE A 258 0.53 5.61 -6.26
C ILE A 258 -0.63 5.36 -5.31
N HIS A 259 -1.73 4.86 -5.87
CA HIS A 259 -2.89 4.44 -5.09
C HIS A 259 -2.73 2.97 -4.68
N GLY A 260 -3.29 2.63 -3.53
CA GLY A 260 -3.33 1.25 -3.06
C GLY A 260 -4.08 1.14 -1.74
N THR A 261 -4.10 -0.05 -1.19
CA THR A 261 -4.75 -0.32 0.09
C THR A 261 -3.87 -1.18 0.98
N ALA A 262 -4.13 -1.13 2.29
CA ALA A 262 -3.57 -2.06 3.25
C ALA A 262 -3.87 -3.50 2.84
N LEU A 263 -2.82 -4.31 2.78
CA LEU A 263 -2.87 -5.72 2.36
C LEU A 263 -3.33 -5.95 0.91
N GLY A 264 -3.55 -4.88 0.14
CA GLY A 264 -4.13 -4.94 -1.19
C GLY A 264 -5.61 -5.35 -1.18
N VAL A 265 -6.34 -5.11 -0.10
CA VAL A 265 -7.80 -5.37 -0.05
C VAL A 265 -8.58 -4.52 -1.04
N GLY A 266 -9.69 -5.04 -1.54
CA GLY A 266 -10.60 -4.32 -2.44
C GLY A 266 -11.42 -5.28 -3.31
N GLU A 267 -11.95 -4.77 -4.42
CA GLU A 267 -12.75 -5.60 -5.33
C GLU A 267 -11.99 -6.83 -5.86
N ARG A 268 -12.68 -7.99 -5.93
CA ARG A 268 -12.16 -9.26 -6.50
C ARG A 268 -10.91 -9.75 -5.76
N ALA A 269 -9.74 -9.73 -6.41
CA ALA A 269 -8.43 -10.03 -5.82
C ALA A 269 -7.82 -8.82 -5.10
N GLY A 270 -8.46 -7.65 -5.22
CA GLY A 270 -8.13 -6.43 -4.52
C GLY A 270 -7.23 -5.47 -5.29
N ASN A 271 -6.80 -4.43 -4.59
CA ASN A 271 -5.92 -3.38 -5.08
C ASN A 271 -4.45 -3.83 -5.06
N ALA A 272 -3.57 -3.08 -5.71
CA ALA A 272 -2.14 -3.25 -5.49
C ALA A 272 -1.81 -2.97 -4.01
N PRO A 273 -1.10 -3.87 -3.32
CA PRO A 273 -0.78 -3.69 -1.90
C PRO A 273 0.10 -2.46 -1.68
N LEU A 274 -0.42 -1.50 -0.92
CA LEU A 274 0.29 -0.26 -0.65
C LEU A 274 1.47 -0.51 0.31
N ASP A 275 1.28 -1.39 1.29
CA ASP A 275 2.29 -1.78 2.27
C ASP A 275 3.54 -2.38 1.60
N GLN A 276 3.37 -3.35 0.69
CA GLN A 276 4.49 -3.90 -0.08
C GLN A 276 5.11 -2.87 -1.01
N THR A 277 4.32 -1.95 -1.57
CA THR A 277 4.82 -0.87 -2.43
C THR A 277 5.73 0.07 -1.65
N LEU A 278 5.31 0.49 -0.45
CA LEU A 278 6.08 1.33 0.48
C LEU A 278 7.40 0.65 0.87
N VAL A 279 7.36 -0.63 1.25
CA VAL A 279 8.56 -1.41 1.59
C VAL A 279 9.55 -1.43 0.42
N ASN A 280 9.09 -1.76 -0.79
CA ASN A 280 9.99 -1.84 -1.94
C ASN A 280 10.59 -0.47 -2.29
N LEU A 281 9.79 0.60 -2.34
CA LEU A 281 10.28 1.93 -2.65
C LEU A 281 11.24 2.48 -1.58
N SER A 282 11.03 2.14 -0.31
CA SER A 282 11.94 2.47 0.79
C SER A 282 13.29 1.75 0.63
N LEU A 283 13.26 0.43 0.37
CA LEU A 283 14.48 -0.36 0.15
C LEU A 283 15.25 0.05 -1.11
N MET A 284 14.54 0.57 -2.11
CA MET A 284 15.12 1.15 -3.33
C MET A 284 15.65 2.59 -3.13
N GLY A 285 15.44 3.19 -1.95
CA GLY A 285 15.87 4.56 -1.64
C GLY A 285 15.07 5.65 -2.37
N VAL A 286 13.87 5.33 -2.85
CA VAL A 286 13.00 6.27 -3.58
C VAL A 286 12.18 7.14 -2.62
N ILE A 287 11.89 6.62 -1.42
CA ILE A 287 11.15 7.32 -0.37
C ILE A 287 11.91 7.25 0.96
N ASP A 288 11.62 8.20 1.84
CA ASP A 288 12.22 8.37 3.16
C ASP A 288 11.19 8.34 4.30
N ASN A 289 9.97 7.86 4.02
CA ASN A 289 8.92 7.61 5.01
C ASN A 289 9.43 6.78 6.20
N ASP A 290 9.03 7.14 7.42
CA ASP A 290 9.23 6.30 8.60
C ASP A 290 8.17 5.18 8.61
N LEU A 291 8.61 3.97 8.25
CA LEU A 291 7.74 2.79 8.12
C LEU A 291 7.77 1.89 9.37
N THR A 292 8.34 2.36 10.49
CA THR A 292 8.43 1.56 11.72
C THR A 292 7.07 1.22 12.33
N ALA A 293 6.01 1.98 12.00
CA ALA A 293 4.63 1.71 12.42
C ALA A 293 3.83 0.85 11.42
N LEU A 294 4.45 0.41 10.32
CA LEU A 294 3.72 -0.19 9.20
C LEU A 294 3.12 -1.56 9.57
N ASN A 295 3.82 -2.36 10.37
CA ASN A 295 3.27 -3.61 10.89
C ASN A 295 2.04 -3.38 11.78
N ASP A 296 2.06 -2.39 12.66
CA ASP A 296 0.91 -2.07 13.52
C ASP A 296 -0.29 -1.62 12.68
N TYR A 297 -0.04 -0.80 11.66
CA TYR A 297 -1.06 -0.42 10.69
C TYR A 297 -1.66 -1.64 9.97
N MET A 298 -0.83 -2.57 9.47
CA MET A 298 -1.32 -3.81 8.83
C MET A 298 -2.13 -4.69 9.78
N ARG A 299 -1.70 -4.81 11.05
CA ARG A 299 -2.42 -5.56 12.08
C ARG A 299 -3.80 -4.93 12.35
N LYS A 300 -3.86 -3.62 12.51
CA LYS A 300 -5.11 -2.88 12.72
C LYS A 300 -6.02 -2.88 11.51
N ALA A 301 -5.48 -2.68 10.31
CA ALA A 301 -6.25 -2.71 9.08
C ALA A 301 -6.95 -4.06 8.92
N HIS A 302 -6.23 -5.17 9.02
CA HIS A 302 -6.81 -6.52 8.87
C HIS A 302 -7.82 -6.85 9.99
N GLU A 303 -7.56 -6.41 11.23
CA GLU A 303 -8.45 -6.58 12.37
C GLU A 303 -9.79 -5.88 12.11
N TYR A 304 -9.75 -4.60 11.69
CA TYR A 304 -10.93 -3.75 11.57
C TYR A 304 -11.75 -4.02 10.31
N ILE A 305 -11.10 -4.37 9.21
CA ILE A 305 -11.80 -4.77 7.98
C ILE A 305 -12.18 -6.26 7.99
N GLU A 306 -11.75 -7.04 8.99
CA GLU A 306 -12.00 -8.48 9.13
C GLU A 306 -11.55 -9.34 7.94
N VAL A 307 -10.56 -8.88 7.18
CA VAL A 307 -9.92 -9.67 6.13
C VAL A 307 -8.70 -10.38 6.72
N ALA A 308 -8.56 -11.67 6.42
CA ALA A 308 -7.45 -12.46 6.95
C ALA A 308 -6.10 -11.95 6.44
N LEU A 309 -5.13 -11.85 7.35
CA LEU A 309 -3.71 -11.69 7.05
C LEU A 309 -3.06 -13.08 6.97
N PRO A 310 -2.66 -13.57 5.77
CA PRO A 310 -2.01 -14.86 5.64
C PRO A 310 -0.69 -14.92 6.42
N HIS A 311 -0.38 -16.07 7.02
CA HIS A 311 0.87 -16.28 7.76
C HIS A 311 2.12 -16.03 6.91
N ASN A 312 2.04 -16.33 5.61
CA ASN A 312 3.13 -16.13 4.65
C ASN A 312 2.97 -14.86 3.81
N TYR A 313 2.14 -13.91 4.23
CA TYR A 313 2.01 -12.63 3.54
C TYR A 313 3.37 -11.90 3.52
N PRO A 314 3.81 -11.33 2.38
CA PRO A 314 5.11 -10.68 2.30
C PRO A 314 5.28 -9.62 3.39
N VAL A 315 6.42 -9.68 4.09
CA VAL A 315 6.79 -8.79 5.20
C VAL A 315 5.94 -9.00 6.47
N PHE A 316 4.62 -8.84 6.40
CA PHE A 316 3.75 -8.72 7.58
C PHE A 316 3.16 -10.04 8.08
N GLY A 317 3.27 -11.11 7.29
CA GLY A 317 2.92 -12.46 7.72
C GLY A 317 3.86 -12.96 8.83
N GLU A 318 3.33 -13.72 9.79
CA GLU A 318 4.11 -14.28 10.91
C GLU A 318 5.30 -15.14 10.45
N ASP A 319 5.16 -15.84 9.32
CA ASP A 319 6.22 -16.69 8.77
C ASP A 319 7.36 -15.89 8.13
N ALA A 320 7.17 -14.60 7.81
CA ALA A 320 8.11 -13.81 7.01
C ALA A 320 9.48 -13.62 7.70
N PHE A 321 9.48 -13.57 9.03
CA PHE A 321 10.68 -13.35 9.86
C PHE A 321 10.89 -14.45 10.91
N GLU A 322 10.16 -15.56 10.80
CA GLU A 322 10.33 -16.73 11.67
C GLU A 322 11.23 -17.80 11.02
N THR A 323 12.20 -18.31 11.79
CA THR A 323 13.03 -19.43 11.33
C THR A 323 13.21 -20.52 12.37
N GLY A 324 12.75 -21.72 12.03
CA GLY A 324 13.01 -22.97 12.77
C GLY A 324 14.20 -23.76 12.23
N THR A 325 14.75 -23.39 11.09
CA THR A 325 15.79 -24.14 10.38
C THR A 325 17.17 -23.89 10.98
N GLY A 326 17.85 -24.95 11.41
CA GLY A 326 19.12 -24.84 12.16
C GLY A 326 20.23 -24.04 11.47
N VAL A 327 20.36 -24.17 10.15
CA VAL A 327 21.39 -23.44 9.37
C VAL A 327 21.11 -21.94 9.29
N HIS A 328 19.84 -21.54 9.14
CA HIS A 328 19.45 -20.13 9.10
C HIS A 328 19.63 -19.47 10.47
N ALA A 329 19.07 -20.10 11.51
CA ALA A 329 19.20 -19.65 12.89
C ALA A 329 20.67 -19.51 13.31
N SER A 330 21.54 -20.46 12.94
CA SER A 330 22.97 -20.40 13.27
C SER A 330 23.66 -19.16 12.69
N ALA A 331 23.34 -18.76 11.46
CA ALA A 331 23.96 -17.58 10.86
C ALA A 331 23.46 -16.28 11.51
N VAL A 332 22.15 -16.17 11.76
CA VAL A 332 21.55 -15.03 12.47
C VAL A 332 22.18 -14.90 13.87
N ILE A 333 22.26 -15.99 14.63
CA ILE A 333 22.91 -16.00 15.96
C ILE A 333 24.39 -15.59 15.89
N LYS A 334 25.14 -16.06 14.88
CA LYS A 334 26.54 -15.67 14.70
C LYS A 334 26.69 -14.18 14.38
N ALA A 335 25.77 -13.61 13.60
CA ALA A 335 25.73 -12.18 13.32
C ALA A 335 25.42 -11.37 14.60
N ILE A 336 24.39 -11.79 15.36
CA ILE A 336 24.06 -11.18 16.66
C ILE A 336 25.26 -11.23 17.63
N LYS A 337 25.95 -12.37 17.73
CA LYS A 337 27.13 -12.53 18.59
C LYS A 337 28.34 -11.67 18.17
N LYS A 338 28.39 -11.19 16.93
CA LYS A 338 29.39 -10.21 16.49
C LYS A 338 29.05 -8.78 16.92
N GLY A 339 27.87 -8.57 17.51
CA GLY A 339 27.36 -7.23 17.86
C GLY A 339 26.91 -6.43 16.64
N ASP A 340 26.66 -7.09 15.51
CA ASP A 340 26.31 -6.44 14.25
C ASP A 340 24.82 -6.68 13.95
N GLN A 341 23.98 -5.76 14.45
CA GLN A 341 22.52 -5.86 14.33
C GLN A 341 22.07 -5.71 12.87
N TRP A 342 22.74 -4.86 12.09
CA TRP A 342 22.49 -4.69 10.66
C TRP A 342 22.69 -6.01 9.91
N LEU A 343 23.80 -6.71 10.20
CA LEU A 343 24.10 -8.00 9.60
C LEU A 343 23.10 -9.08 10.04
N ALA A 344 22.71 -9.08 11.32
CA ALA A 344 21.77 -10.06 11.86
C ALA A 344 20.41 -9.99 11.15
N ASP A 345 19.98 -8.80 10.78
CA ASP A 345 18.68 -8.58 10.13
C ASP A 345 18.70 -8.82 8.61
N ARG A 346 19.88 -9.10 8.01
CA ARG A 346 20.06 -9.21 6.54
C ARG A 346 20.69 -10.52 6.07
N VAL A 347 21.37 -11.28 6.93
CA VAL A 347 22.13 -12.50 6.52
C VAL A 347 21.27 -13.59 5.86
N TYR A 348 19.96 -13.61 6.14
CA TYR A 348 18.98 -14.48 5.50
C TYR A 348 17.64 -13.78 5.20
N SER A 349 17.65 -12.45 5.11
CA SER A 349 16.43 -11.67 4.85
C SER A 349 16.71 -10.58 3.82
N GLY A 350 15.87 -10.50 2.80
CA GLY A 350 15.88 -9.40 1.83
C GLY A 350 15.19 -8.14 2.34
N VAL A 351 14.46 -8.25 3.45
CA VAL A 351 13.76 -7.17 4.12
C VAL A 351 14.28 -7.08 5.56
N PRO A 352 14.87 -5.96 5.98
CA PRO A 352 15.25 -5.76 7.37
C PRO A 352 13.99 -5.60 8.23
N ALA A 353 13.74 -6.53 9.16
CA ALA A 353 12.50 -6.56 9.91
C ALA A 353 12.32 -5.28 10.77
N GLN A 354 13.40 -4.76 11.34
CA GLN A 354 13.33 -3.63 12.28
C GLN A 354 12.86 -2.33 11.60
N ASP A 355 13.20 -2.16 10.33
CA ASP A 355 12.85 -0.98 9.53
C ASP A 355 11.33 -0.89 9.31
N PHE A 356 10.58 -1.99 9.54
CA PHE A 356 9.13 -2.08 9.33
C PHE A 356 8.34 -2.51 10.58
N GLY A 357 8.91 -2.31 11.78
CA GLY A 357 8.25 -2.61 13.05
C GLY A 357 8.21 -4.10 13.41
N LEU A 358 9.08 -4.90 12.82
CA LEU A 358 9.15 -6.36 12.99
C LEU A 358 10.50 -6.78 13.59
N LYS A 359 10.64 -8.07 13.90
CA LYS A 359 11.88 -8.65 14.43
C LYS A 359 12.10 -10.05 13.87
N GLN A 360 13.37 -10.43 13.74
CA GLN A 360 13.76 -11.82 13.49
C GLN A 360 13.40 -12.70 14.70
N VAL A 361 12.72 -13.81 14.46
CA VAL A 361 12.29 -14.75 15.49
C VAL A 361 12.86 -16.13 15.19
N ILE A 362 13.53 -16.72 16.17
CA ILE A 362 14.07 -18.08 16.07
C ILE A 362 13.18 -19.01 16.88
N ARG A 363 12.58 -19.98 16.19
CA ARG A 363 11.69 -21.00 16.76
C ARG A 363 12.39 -22.34 16.91
N ILE A 364 11.78 -23.22 17.72
CA ILE A 364 12.15 -24.62 17.89
C ILE A 364 11.17 -25.49 17.10
N GLY A 365 11.68 -26.49 16.37
CA GLY A 365 10.87 -27.46 15.65
C GLY A 365 11.73 -28.58 15.04
N HIS A 366 11.11 -29.42 14.23
CA HIS A 366 11.75 -30.62 13.67
C HIS A 366 13.03 -30.35 12.86
N MET A 367 13.15 -29.18 12.23
CA MET A 367 14.36 -28.76 11.50
C MET A 367 15.38 -28.00 12.34
N SER A 368 15.14 -27.82 13.64
CA SER A 368 16.03 -27.08 14.52
C SER A 368 17.33 -27.82 14.83
N GLY A 369 18.38 -27.03 15.06
CA GLY A 369 19.64 -27.49 15.65
C GLY A 369 19.72 -27.11 17.13
N ARG A 370 20.75 -27.59 17.84
CA ARG A 370 21.01 -27.19 19.24
C ARG A 370 21.12 -25.67 19.41
N SER A 371 21.62 -24.96 18.40
CA SER A 371 21.73 -23.49 18.44
C SER A 371 20.39 -22.78 18.57
N ASN A 372 19.31 -23.30 17.96
CA ASN A 372 17.98 -22.72 18.10
C ASN A 372 17.50 -22.82 19.55
N ILE A 373 17.66 -24.01 20.14
CA ILE A 373 17.21 -24.32 21.49
C ILE A 373 17.97 -23.47 22.50
N ILE A 374 19.30 -23.47 22.44
CA ILE A 374 20.15 -22.64 23.29
C ILE A 374 19.73 -21.17 23.19
N TRP A 375 19.47 -20.70 21.97
CA TRP A 375 19.11 -19.31 21.77
C TRP A 375 17.74 -18.97 22.35
N TRP A 376 16.73 -19.80 22.07
CA TRP A 376 15.38 -19.61 22.60
C TRP A 376 15.36 -19.64 24.13
N LEU A 377 16.10 -20.57 24.75
CA LEU A 377 16.24 -20.64 26.22
C LEU A 377 16.81 -19.33 26.79
N GLN A 378 17.89 -18.82 26.18
CA GLN A 378 18.52 -17.56 26.60
C GLN A 378 17.58 -16.35 26.48
N GLN A 379 16.76 -16.30 25.43
CA GLN A 379 15.79 -15.21 25.24
C GLN A 379 14.59 -15.26 26.18
N ASN A 380 14.25 -16.45 26.66
CA ASN A 380 13.14 -16.65 27.59
C ASN A 380 13.60 -16.76 29.06
N GLY A 381 14.86 -16.42 29.35
CA GLY A 381 15.38 -16.36 30.72
C GLY A 381 15.64 -17.71 31.38
N TYR A 382 15.72 -18.79 30.60
CA TYR A 382 16.08 -20.12 31.11
C TYR A 382 17.60 -20.31 31.14
N GLU A 383 18.08 -21.02 32.17
CA GLU A 383 19.46 -21.49 32.19
C GLU A 383 19.69 -22.53 31.08
N VAL A 384 20.83 -22.41 30.41
CA VAL A 384 21.22 -23.34 29.34
C VAL A 384 21.97 -24.52 29.97
N ASP A 385 21.28 -25.63 30.10
CA ASP A 385 21.81 -26.92 30.56
C ASP A 385 21.86 -27.94 29.40
N ASP A 386 22.90 -28.77 29.37
CA ASP A 386 23.13 -29.69 28.24
C ASP A 386 22.08 -30.81 28.16
N ASP A 387 21.55 -31.27 29.30
CA ASP A 387 20.51 -32.30 29.37
C ASP A 387 19.15 -31.70 28.95
N MET A 388 18.84 -30.48 29.41
CA MET A 388 17.67 -29.73 28.94
C MET A 388 17.71 -29.52 27.42
N VAL A 389 18.87 -29.11 26.88
CA VAL A 389 19.03 -28.90 25.43
C VAL A 389 18.89 -30.23 24.67
N ALA A 390 19.40 -31.34 25.20
CA ALA A 390 19.24 -32.65 24.58
C ALA A 390 17.78 -33.12 24.61
N HIS A 391 17.07 -32.93 25.73
CA HIS A 391 15.66 -33.25 25.85
C HIS A 391 14.81 -32.47 24.84
N LEU A 392 14.94 -31.14 24.82
CA LEU A 392 14.20 -30.29 23.87
C LEU A 392 14.56 -30.60 22.42
N PHE A 393 15.79 -31.05 22.15
CA PHE A 393 16.19 -31.47 20.81
C PHE A 393 15.41 -32.70 20.36
N GLU A 394 15.30 -33.73 21.20
CA GLU A 394 14.50 -34.93 20.89
C GLU A 394 13.01 -34.60 20.76
N VAL A 395 12.46 -33.78 21.66
CA VAL A 395 11.08 -33.30 21.57
C VAL A 395 10.86 -32.60 20.23
N ALA A 396 11.74 -31.65 19.88
CA ALA A 396 11.66 -30.91 18.63
C ALA A 396 11.71 -31.84 17.41
N LYS A 397 12.59 -32.86 17.39
CA LYS A 397 12.68 -33.85 16.30
C LYS A 397 11.43 -34.72 16.15
N GLY A 398 10.66 -34.90 17.23
CA GLY A 398 9.37 -35.58 17.19
C GLY A 398 8.21 -34.75 16.65
N GLN A 399 8.36 -33.42 16.57
CA GLN A 399 7.29 -32.53 16.11
C GLN A 399 7.07 -32.59 14.61
N ARG A 400 5.86 -32.21 14.16
CA ARG A 400 5.53 -32.08 12.72
C ARG A 400 5.51 -30.64 12.22
N ARG A 401 5.63 -29.67 13.12
CA ARG A 401 5.67 -28.23 12.86
C ARG A 401 6.65 -27.54 13.81
N MET A 402 6.76 -26.23 13.69
CA MET A 402 7.39 -25.42 14.73
C MET A 402 6.51 -25.46 15.98
N MET A 403 7.17 -25.48 17.14
CA MET A 403 6.52 -25.43 18.45
C MET A 403 6.14 -24.00 18.76
N SER A 404 4.95 -23.80 19.34
CA SER A 404 4.61 -22.51 19.96
C SER A 404 5.44 -22.30 21.23
N ASP A 405 5.51 -21.06 21.72
CA ASP A 405 6.24 -20.79 22.96
C ASP A 405 5.61 -21.57 24.13
N GLU A 406 4.28 -21.71 24.18
CA GLU A 406 3.62 -22.51 25.22
C GLU A 406 4.02 -23.99 25.18
N GLU A 407 4.17 -24.56 23.98
CA GLU A 407 4.60 -25.95 23.83
C GLU A 407 6.05 -26.15 24.28
N VAL A 408 6.93 -25.16 24.05
CA VAL A 408 8.30 -25.21 24.54
C VAL A 408 8.34 -25.07 26.06
N HIS A 409 7.59 -24.12 26.62
CA HIS A 409 7.48 -23.95 28.07
C HIS A 409 6.94 -25.21 28.76
N ALA A 410 5.93 -25.85 28.17
CA ALA A 410 5.38 -27.11 28.68
C ALA A 410 6.42 -28.24 28.68
N ALA A 411 7.18 -28.40 27.58
CA ALA A 411 8.24 -29.41 27.50
C ALA A 411 9.35 -29.17 28.54
N ILE A 412 9.68 -27.90 28.82
CA ILE A 412 10.64 -27.56 29.88
C ILE A 412 10.10 -27.94 31.27
N ALA A 413 8.83 -27.65 31.55
CA ALA A 413 8.20 -28.00 32.82
C ALA A 413 8.17 -29.52 33.04
N GLU A 414 7.80 -30.28 32.00
CA GLU A 414 7.83 -31.75 32.04
C GLU A 414 9.23 -32.31 32.34
N PHE A 415 10.29 -31.71 31.79
CA PHE A 415 11.67 -32.11 32.08
C PHE A 415 12.11 -31.78 33.51
N GLN A 416 11.69 -30.63 34.06
CA GLN A 416 12.06 -30.20 35.41
C GLN A 416 11.33 -30.97 36.51
N GLU A 417 10.17 -31.54 36.21
CA GLU A 417 9.39 -32.37 37.12
C GLU A 417 9.81 -33.86 37.10
N ALA A 418 10.55 -34.29 36.08
CA ALA A 418 11.06 -35.66 35.90
C ALA A 418 12.38 -35.89 36.64
#